data_AF-A0A7C6PD82-F1
#
_entry.id   AF-A0A7C6PD82-F1
#
_cell.length_a   1.000
_cell.length_b   1.000
_cell.length_c   1.000
_cell.angle_alpha   90.00
_cell.angle_beta   90.00
_cell.angle_gamma   90.00
#
_symmetry.space_group_name_H-M   'P 1'
#
loop_
_entity.id
_entity.type
_entity.pdbx_description
1 polymer ?
#
loop_
_entity_poly.entity_id
_entity_poly.type
_entity_poly.pdbx_seq_one_letter_code
_entity_poly.pdbx_strand_id
1 'polypeptide(L)'
;MIRTNRAYMLFRPKTLLTYGISVKTYNIAWVIKEMYANVMVTAGIEDADVVITAPFQVSGASALTGIAKAFEQASGKKLDEDAKKTANEELVFTKALGEKIGQDQAAAFMRDVKEEVVKKKIKNPDDIIEVIKRIAAEHDIELTEAQIQQIKDLMQKISRLDLNLDKINKQLENINKNVDDIKKTVKDNQGILQKTSESLNSFFT
;
A
#
# COMPACT_ATOMS: atom_id res chain seq x y z
N MET A 1 31.14 8.76 6.47
CA MET A 1 30.17 8.70 5.36
C MET A 1 28.76 8.79 5.92
N ILE A 2 28.10 9.95 5.79
CA ILE A 2 26.76 10.18 6.38
C ILE A 2 25.72 9.55 5.43
N ARG A 3 25.27 8.33 5.76
CA ARG A 3 24.16 7.65 5.07
C ARG A 3 22.84 8.26 5.54
N THR A 4 22.32 9.27 4.83
CA THR A 4 20.97 9.77 5.12
C THR A 4 20.01 9.38 4.02
N ASN A 5 19.23 8.31 4.25
CA ASN A 5 17.92 8.16 3.63
C ASN A 5 17.06 9.32 4.12
N ARG A 6 16.55 10.16 3.23
CA ARG A 6 15.67 11.29 3.59
C ARG A 6 14.31 11.12 2.93
N ALA A 7 13.30 10.76 3.72
CA ALA A 7 11.91 10.91 3.30
C ALA A 7 11.51 12.39 3.50
N TYR A 8 10.87 13.01 2.51
CA TYR A 8 10.38 14.38 2.60
C TYR A 8 8.85 14.36 2.44
N MET A 9 8.14 14.87 3.44
CA MET A 9 6.70 15.02 3.34
C MET A 9 6.38 16.46 2.93
N LEU A 10 5.75 16.65 1.76
CA LEU A 10 5.30 17.96 1.32
C LEU A 10 3.85 18.13 1.75
N PHE A 11 3.63 18.83 2.86
CA PHE A 11 2.29 19.16 3.33
C PHE A 11 1.73 20.29 2.46
N ARG A 12 0.77 20.00 1.58
CA ARG A 12 0.01 21.05 0.90
C ARG A 12 -1.05 21.60 1.86
N PRO A 13 -1.20 22.92 1.99
CA PRO A 13 -2.27 23.49 2.81
C PRO A 13 -3.64 23.00 2.33
N LYS A 14 -4.55 22.86 3.29
CA LYS A 14 -5.89 22.24 3.26
C LYS A 14 -6.89 22.79 2.22
N THR A 15 -6.43 23.65 1.32
CA THR A 15 -7.25 24.40 0.35
C THR A 15 -7.29 23.77 -1.05
N LEU A 16 -6.63 22.63 -1.28
CA LEU A 16 -6.69 21.90 -2.56
C LEU A 16 -6.99 20.41 -2.31
N LEU A 17 -8.27 20.07 -2.16
CA LEU A 17 -8.89 18.74 -2.29
C LEU A 17 -7.97 17.51 -2.09
N THR A 18 -7.63 17.15 -0.85
CA THR A 18 -7.08 15.82 -0.55
C THR A 18 -7.92 15.15 0.54
N TYR A 19 -8.64 14.09 0.16
CA TYR A 19 -9.44 13.24 1.05
C TYR A 19 -8.79 11.85 1.24
N GLY A 20 -7.48 11.71 1.00
CA GLY A 20 -6.79 10.42 1.00
C GLY A 20 -5.26 10.53 0.96
N ILE A 21 -4.60 9.37 1.01
CA ILE A 21 -3.14 9.26 0.95
C ILE A 21 -2.66 9.25 -0.50
N SER A 22 -1.64 10.05 -0.81
CA SER A 22 -0.88 10.00 -2.06
C SER A 22 0.60 9.78 -1.78
N VAL A 23 1.23 8.87 -2.52
CA VAL A 23 2.66 8.55 -2.34
C VAL A 23 3.38 8.57 -3.70
N LYS A 24 4.54 9.25 -3.72
CA LYS A 24 5.51 9.21 -4.82
C LYS A 24 6.85 8.70 -4.30
N THR A 25 7.49 7.85 -5.08
CA THR A 25 8.79 7.27 -4.75
C THR A 25 9.81 7.59 -5.85
N TYR A 26 11.05 7.88 -5.45
CA TYR A 26 12.19 8.10 -6.34
C TYR A 26 13.40 7.34 -5.79
N ASN A 27 14.05 6.53 -6.62
CA ASN A 27 15.20 5.69 -6.23
C ASN A 27 14.89 4.71 -5.07
N ILE A 28 13.67 4.17 -5.02
CA ILE A 28 13.26 3.11 -4.09
C ILE A 28 12.97 1.85 -4.91
N ALA A 29 13.63 0.74 -4.58
CA ALA A 29 13.60 -0.48 -5.39
C ALA A 29 12.51 -1.47 -4.99
N TRP A 30 12.34 -1.68 -3.69
CA TRP A 30 11.64 -2.86 -3.17
C TRP A 30 10.32 -2.51 -2.48
N VAL A 31 10.26 -1.37 -1.80
CA VAL A 31 9.01 -0.88 -1.21
C VAL A 31 8.36 0.12 -2.17
N ILE A 32 7.30 -0.32 -2.84
CA ILE A 32 6.55 0.49 -3.81
C ILE A 32 5.57 1.45 -3.12
N LYS A 33 5.06 2.44 -3.86
CA LYS A 33 4.18 3.50 -3.34
C LYS A 33 2.88 2.95 -2.74
N GLU A 34 2.34 1.87 -3.29
CA GLU A 34 1.14 1.17 -2.82
C GLU A 34 1.37 0.56 -1.43
N MET A 35 2.54 -0.04 -1.20
CA MET A 35 2.88 -0.60 0.11
C MET A 35 2.97 0.49 1.17
N TYR A 36 3.61 1.62 0.85
CA TYR A 36 3.64 2.77 1.75
C TYR A 36 2.25 3.29 2.08
N ALA A 37 1.40 3.45 1.06
CA ALA A 37 0.03 3.91 1.28
C ALA A 37 -0.74 2.95 2.21
N ASN A 38 -0.67 1.64 1.97
CA ASN A 38 -1.32 0.63 2.80
C ASN A 38 -0.87 0.68 4.26
N VAL A 39 0.43 0.76 4.54
CA VAL A 39 0.94 0.73 5.91
C VAL A 39 0.82 2.08 6.61
N MET A 40 0.74 3.19 5.87
CA MET A 40 0.39 4.50 6.43
C MET A 40 -1.01 4.48 7.05
N VAL A 41 -1.98 3.84 6.39
CA VAL A 41 -3.32 3.61 6.96
C VAL A 41 -3.22 2.85 8.28
N THR A 42 -2.43 1.76 8.31
CA THR A 42 -2.20 0.96 9.54
C THR A 42 -1.53 1.77 10.64
N ALA A 43 -0.61 2.67 10.29
CA ALA A 43 0.04 3.56 11.24
C ALA A 43 -0.87 4.68 11.77
N GLY A 44 -2.10 4.80 11.26
CA GLY A 44 -3.04 5.88 11.62
C GLY A 44 -2.75 7.21 10.93
N ILE A 45 -1.98 7.21 9.84
CA ILE A 45 -1.71 8.40 9.05
C ILE A 45 -2.88 8.65 8.10
N GLU A 46 -3.33 9.90 8.04
CA GLU A 46 -4.47 10.32 7.22
C GLU A 46 -4.18 11.58 6.42
N ASP A 47 -4.83 11.71 5.27
CA ASP A 47 -4.80 12.91 4.41
C ASP A 47 -3.38 13.45 4.15
N ALA A 48 -2.48 12.59 3.65
CA ALA A 48 -1.06 12.90 3.49
C ALA A 48 -0.59 12.78 2.02
N ASP A 49 0.18 13.78 1.57
CA ASP A 49 0.96 13.73 0.33
C ASP A 49 2.44 13.50 0.67
N VAL A 50 2.97 12.35 0.29
CA VAL A 50 4.28 11.86 0.73
C VAL A 50 5.20 11.64 -0.46
N VAL A 51 6.40 12.24 -0.40
CA VAL A 51 7.45 12.07 -1.40
C VAL A 51 8.68 11.38 -0.77
N ILE A 52 8.91 10.13 -1.17
CA ILE A 52 10.00 9.33 -0.64
C ILE A 52 11.10 9.31 -1.68
N THR A 53 12.29 9.78 -1.32
CA THR A 53 13.41 9.86 -2.26
C THR A 53 14.71 9.40 -1.61
N ALA A 54 15.62 8.88 -2.43
CA ALA A 54 16.97 8.56 -2.04
C ALA A 54 17.95 9.07 -3.12
N PRO A 55 19.19 9.45 -2.76
CA PRO A 55 20.19 9.89 -3.74
C PRO A 55 20.66 8.77 -4.68
N PHE A 56 20.43 7.51 -4.31
CA PHE A 56 20.69 6.30 -5.09
C PHE A 56 19.68 5.23 -4.69
N GLN A 57 19.60 4.14 -5.47
CA GLN A 57 18.61 3.08 -5.28
C GLN A 57 18.76 2.35 -3.93
N VAL A 58 17.70 2.33 -3.13
CA VAL A 58 17.66 1.68 -1.80
C VAL A 58 16.39 0.85 -1.60
N SER A 59 16.33 0.04 -0.53
CA SER A 59 15.16 -0.80 -0.23
C SER A 59 13.92 -0.02 0.21
N GLY A 60 14.10 1.06 0.97
CA GLY A 60 13.03 1.95 1.40
C GLY A 60 12.33 1.59 2.71
N ALA A 61 12.56 0.43 3.32
CA ALA A 61 11.83 0.03 4.54
C ALA A 61 11.96 1.05 5.70
N SER A 62 13.13 1.67 5.86
CA SER A 62 13.37 2.70 6.89
C SER A 62 12.59 4.00 6.66
N ALA A 63 12.04 4.23 5.46
CA ALA A 63 11.32 5.45 5.13
C ALA A 63 10.03 5.58 5.94
N LEU A 64 9.37 4.47 6.30
CA LEU A 64 8.13 4.48 7.09
C LEU A 64 8.33 5.16 8.45
N THR A 65 9.44 4.89 9.13
CA THR A 65 9.81 5.57 10.38
C THR A 65 9.99 7.07 10.18
N GLY A 66 10.57 7.49 9.04
CA GLY A 66 10.71 8.90 8.69
C GLY A 66 9.36 9.57 8.42
N ILE A 67 8.46 8.89 7.72
CA ILE A 67 7.10 9.36 7.42
C ILE A 67 6.32 9.55 8.73
N ALA A 68 6.35 8.57 9.63
CA ALA A 68 5.69 8.67 10.93
C ALA A 68 6.18 9.88 11.72
N LYS A 69 7.51 10.07 11.83
CA LYS A 69 8.09 11.24 12.52
C LYS A 69 7.68 12.56 11.88
N ALA A 70 7.69 12.64 10.55
CA ALA A 70 7.28 13.84 9.83
C ALA A 70 5.79 14.16 10.04
N PHE A 71 4.93 13.13 10.04
CA PHE A 71 3.50 13.28 10.31
C PHE A 71 3.24 13.78 11.74
N GLU A 72 3.91 13.20 12.74
CA GLU A 72 3.76 13.63 14.14
C GLU A 72 4.21 15.08 14.33
N GLN A 73 5.31 15.48 13.70
CA GLN A 73 5.81 16.85 13.72
C GLN A 73 4.86 17.84 13.03
N ALA A 74 4.33 17.49 11.86
CA ALA A 74 3.47 18.38 11.09
C ALA A 74 2.06 18.51 11.67
N SER A 75 1.49 17.41 12.18
CA SER A 75 0.14 17.37 12.72
C SER A 75 0.05 17.78 14.19
N GLY A 76 1.16 17.72 14.93
CA GLY A 76 1.19 17.88 16.39
C GLY A 76 0.56 16.71 17.15
N LYS A 77 0.17 15.63 16.47
CA LYS A 77 -0.44 14.44 17.06
C LYS A 77 0.58 13.29 17.10
N LYS A 78 0.69 12.61 18.24
CA LYS A 78 1.44 11.35 18.30
C LYS A 78 0.63 10.22 17.68
N LEU A 79 1.29 9.40 16.88
CA LEU A 79 0.71 8.15 16.40
C LEU A 79 0.82 7.10 17.51
N ASP A 80 -0.14 6.17 17.52
CA ASP A 80 -0.10 5.04 18.43
C ASP A 80 1.13 4.15 18.16
N GLU A 81 1.81 3.72 19.23
CA GLU A 81 3.06 2.95 19.09
C GLU A 81 2.80 1.53 18.56
N ASP A 82 1.68 0.91 18.95
CA ASP A 82 1.30 -0.41 18.45
C ASP A 82 0.87 -0.34 16.98
N ALA A 83 0.20 0.75 16.57
CA ALA A 83 -0.10 1.04 15.17
C ALA A 83 1.18 1.20 14.33
N LYS A 84 2.16 2.00 14.81
CA LYS A 84 3.46 2.17 14.15
C LYS A 84 4.22 0.85 14.02
N LYS A 85 4.22 0.03 15.08
CA LYS A 85 4.87 -1.29 15.06
C LYS A 85 4.18 -2.23 14.08
N THR A 86 2.85 -2.32 14.13
CA THR A 86 2.05 -3.17 13.25
C THR A 86 2.22 -2.77 11.78
N ALA A 87 2.27 -1.47 11.48
CA ALA A 87 2.55 -0.97 10.13
C ALA A 87 3.94 -1.38 9.62
N ASN A 88 4.97 -1.38 10.48
CA ASN A 88 6.31 -1.84 10.10
C ASN A 88 6.34 -3.36 9.84
N GLU A 89 5.70 -4.14 10.71
CA GLU A 89 5.58 -5.59 10.52
C GLU A 89 4.85 -5.93 9.22
N GLU A 90 3.75 -5.22 8.94
CA GLU A 90 3.00 -5.35 7.69
C GLU A 90 3.87 -5.00 6.48
N LEU A 91 4.64 -3.91 6.53
CA LEU A 91 5.52 -3.49 5.43
C LEU A 91 6.57 -4.55 5.10
N VAL A 92 7.22 -5.07 6.15
CA VAL A 92 8.28 -6.08 6.01
C VAL A 92 7.70 -7.38 5.48
N PHE A 93 6.56 -7.82 6.00
CA PHE A 93 5.88 -9.01 5.52
C PHE A 93 5.45 -8.86 4.06
N THR A 94 4.79 -7.76 3.72
CA THR A 94 4.30 -7.50 2.35
C THR A 94 5.44 -7.43 1.35
N LYS A 95 6.55 -6.79 1.71
CA LYS A 95 7.77 -6.77 0.89
C LYS A 95 8.31 -8.19 0.65
N ALA A 96 8.41 -9.01 1.69
CA ALA A 96 8.91 -10.39 1.60
C ALA A 96 7.97 -11.30 0.78
N LEU A 97 6.65 -11.09 0.91
CA LEU A 97 5.68 -11.75 0.05
C LEU A 97 5.86 -11.32 -1.41
N GLY A 98 6.03 -10.01 -1.66
CA GLY A 98 6.23 -9.44 -2.98
C GLY A 98 7.53 -9.87 -3.67
N GLU A 99 8.56 -10.28 -2.93
CA GLU A 99 9.76 -10.91 -3.52
C GLU A 99 9.44 -12.28 -4.16
N LYS A 100 8.35 -12.94 -3.75
CA LYS A 100 7.91 -14.23 -4.29
C LYS A 100 6.85 -14.10 -5.38
N ILE A 101 5.86 -13.24 -5.14
CA ILE A 101 4.65 -13.14 -5.99
C ILE A 101 4.58 -11.83 -6.80
N GLY A 102 5.56 -10.94 -6.65
CA GLY A 102 5.51 -9.60 -7.24
C GLY A 102 4.98 -8.55 -6.27
N GLN A 103 5.61 -7.37 -6.29
CA GLN A 103 5.35 -6.28 -5.32
C GLN A 103 3.92 -5.73 -5.43
N ASP A 104 3.43 -5.52 -6.66
CA ASP A 104 2.08 -5.00 -6.89
C ASP A 104 1.00 -5.98 -6.42
N GLN A 105 1.17 -7.27 -6.72
CA GLN A 105 0.22 -8.31 -6.33
C GLN A 105 0.20 -8.49 -4.80
N ALA A 106 1.35 -8.50 -4.14
CA ALA A 106 1.42 -8.55 -2.67
C ALA A 106 0.77 -7.32 -2.01
N ALA A 107 0.99 -6.12 -2.56
CA ALA A 107 0.37 -4.90 -2.05
C ALA A 107 -1.16 -4.91 -2.22
N ALA A 108 -1.66 -5.35 -3.37
CA ALA A 108 -3.09 -5.46 -3.64
C ALA A 108 -3.75 -6.52 -2.74
N PHE A 109 -3.15 -7.69 -2.61
CA PHE A 109 -3.63 -8.77 -1.74
C PHE A 109 -3.74 -8.33 -0.28
N MET A 110 -2.67 -7.76 0.29
CA MET A 110 -2.68 -7.32 1.69
C MET A 110 -3.68 -6.19 1.95
N ARG A 111 -3.88 -5.32 0.96
CA ARG A 111 -4.92 -4.27 1.00
C ARG A 111 -6.31 -4.88 1.05
N ASP A 112 -6.63 -5.81 0.16
CA ASP A 112 -7.97 -6.37 0.02
C ASP A 112 -8.35 -7.22 1.25
N VAL A 113 -7.41 -8.00 1.79
CA VAL A 113 -7.58 -8.71 3.07
C VAL A 113 -7.88 -7.73 4.20
N LYS A 114 -7.08 -6.66 4.31
CA LYS A 114 -7.28 -5.63 5.33
C LYS A 114 -8.64 -4.95 5.18
N GLU A 115 -8.98 -4.54 3.97
CA GLU A 115 -10.24 -3.88 3.65
C GLU A 115 -11.42 -4.72 4.14
N GLU A 116 -11.43 -6.01 3.81
CA GLU A 116 -12.54 -6.87 4.19
C GLU A 116 -12.60 -7.14 5.70
N VAL A 117 -11.47 -7.48 6.33
CA VAL A 117 -11.41 -7.72 7.78
C VAL A 117 -11.88 -6.48 8.55
N VAL A 118 -11.43 -5.29 8.14
CA VAL A 118 -11.77 -4.02 8.79
C VAL A 118 -13.21 -3.61 8.52
N LYS A 119 -13.68 -3.64 7.26
CA LYS A 119 -15.05 -3.27 6.87
C LYS A 119 -16.09 -4.16 7.55
N LYS A 120 -15.84 -5.47 7.59
CA LYS A 120 -16.75 -6.45 8.20
C LYS A 120 -16.54 -6.61 9.71
N LYS A 121 -15.57 -5.90 10.30
CA LYS A 121 -15.21 -5.97 11.73
C LYS A 121 -14.94 -7.41 12.20
N ILE A 122 -14.28 -8.20 11.36
CA ILE A 122 -14.01 -9.62 11.64
C ILE A 122 -12.93 -9.70 12.71
N LYS A 123 -13.23 -10.41 13.81
CA LYS A 123 -12.31 -10.58 14.96
C LYS A 123 -11.95 -12.03 15.24
N ASN A 124 -12.78 -12.97 14.79
CA ASN A 124 -12.54 -14.39 14.99
C ASN A 124 -11.33 -14.81 14.13
N PRO A 125 -10.32 -15.50 14.72
CA PRO A 125 -9.17 -16.00 13.98
C PRO A 125 -9.52 -16.88 12.77
N ASP A 126 -10.53 -17.73 12.89
CA ASP A 126 -10.90 -18.70 11.84
C ASP A 126 -11.57 -17.97 10.67
N ASP A 127 -12.48 -17.05 10.95
CA ASP A 127 -13.10 -16.19 9.92
C ASP A 127 -12.05 -15.35 9.18
N ILE A 128 -11.00 -14.87 9.89
CA ILE A 128 -9.88 -14.16 9.25
C ILE A 128 -9.12 -15.09 8.30
N ILE A 129 -8.87 -16.35 8.69
CA ILE A 129 -8.22 -17.33 7.82
C ILE A 129 -9.06 -17.61 6.58
N GLU A 130 -10.38 -17.70 6.71
CA GLU A 130 -11.28 -17.89 5.56
C GLU A 130 -11.19 -16.71 4.58
N VAL A 131 -11.18 -15.48 5.08
CA VAL A 131 -10.98 -14.28 4.26
C VAL A 131 -9.62 -14.31 3.55
N ILE A 132 -8.55 -14.65 4.26
CA ILE A 132 -7.19 -14.77 3.69
C ILE A 132 -7.17 -15.78 2.55
N LYS A 133 -7.70 -16.99 2.77
CA LYS A 133 -7.70 -18.06 1.76
C LYS A 133 -8.53 -17.70 0.54
N ARG A 134 -9.71 -17.12 0.74
CA ARG A 134 -10.58 -16.70 -0.36
C ARG A 134 -9.93 -15.59 -1.20
N ILE A 135 -9.42 -14.54 -0.58
CA ILE A 135 -8.78 -13.43 -1.31
C ILE A 135 -7.47 -13.90 -1.97
N ALA A 136 -6.73 -14.82 -1.34
CA ALA A 136 -5.55 -15.42 -1.98
C ALA A 136 -5.95 -16.15 -3.27
N ALA A 137 -7.04 -16.91 -3.25
CA ALA A 137 -7.58 -17.56 -4.46
C ALA A 137 -8.06 -16.55 -5.51
N GLU A 138 -8.71 -15.44 -5.12
CA GLU A 138 -9.12 -14.36 -6.03
C GLU A 138 -7.95 -13.64 -6.71
N HIS A 139 -6.78 -13.66 -6.06
CA HIS A 139 -5.54 -13.08 -6.58
C HIS A 139 -4.63 -14.12 -7.25
N ASP A 140 -5.03 -15.38 -7.37
CA ASP A 140 -4.17 -16.48 -7.85
C ASP A 140 -2.85 -16.61 -7.05
N ILE A 141 -2.92 -16.44 -5.72
CA ILE A 141 -1.79 -16.52 -4.80
C ILE A 141 -1.81 -17.83 -4.03
N GLU A 142 -0.69 -18.55 -4.09
CA GLU A 142 -0.42 -19.68 -3.19
C GLU A 142 0.29 -19.21 -1.92
N LEU A 143 -0.28 -19.53 -0.76
CA LEU A 143 0.27 -19.21 0.55
C LEU A 143 0.64 -20.49 1.31
N THR A 144 1.77 -20.45 2.00
CA THR A 144 2.09 -21.48 3.00
C THR A 144 1.26 -21.25 4.27
N GLU A 145 1.07 -22.31 5.05
CA GLU A 145 0.37 -22.22 6.34
C GLU A 145 1.03 -21.18 7.27
N ALA A 146 2.36 -21.08 7.24
CA ALA A 146 3.09 -20.07 7.99
C ALA A 146 2.77 -18.64 7.53
N GLN A 147 2.62 -18.41 6.22
CA GLN A 147 2.22 -17.10 5.70
C GLN A 147 0.78 -16.76 6.10
N ILE A 148 -0.15 -17.71 6.00
CA ILE A 148 -1.54 -17.54 6.43
C ILE A 148 -1.58 -17.13 7.91
N GLN A 149 -0.82 -17.83 8.75
CA GLN A 149 -0.74 -17.55 10.18
C GLN A 149 -0.17 -16.16 10.48
N GLN A 150 0.88 -15.74 9.76
CA GLN A 150 1.44 -14.38 9.89
C GLN A 150 0.46 -13.29 9.46
N ILE A 151 -0.27 -13.48 8.35
CA ILE A 151 -1.28 -12.53 7.88
C ILE A 151 -2.42 -12.45 8.88
N LYS A 152 -2.88 -13.60 9.41
CA LYS A 152 -3.91 -13.65 10.45
C LYS A 152 -3.49 -12.83 11.68
N ASP A 153 -2.27 -13.02 12.17
CA ASP A 153 -1.77 -12.32 13.34
C ASP A 153 -1.67 -10.80 13.09
N LEU A 154 -1.26 -10.38 11.88
CA LEU A 154 -1.29 -8.98 11.46
C LEU A 154 -2.72 -8.42 11.46
N MET A 155 -3.68 -9.14 10.88
CA MET A 155 -5.09 -8.73 10.83
C MET A 155 -5.73 -8.67 12.22
N GLN A 156 -5.35 -9.56 13.13
CA GLN A 156 -5.77 -9.49 14.53
C GLN A 156 -5.19 -8.28 15.25
N LYS A 157 -3.94 -7.89 14.97
CA LYS A 157 -3.38 -6.64 15.51
C LYS A 157 -4.14 -5.44 14.95
N ILE A 158 -4.33 -5.38 13.64
CA ILE A 158 -5.01 -4.27 12.95
C ILE A 158 -6.44 -4.10 13.46
N SER A 159 -7.21 -5.17 13.64
CA SER A 159 -8.61 -5.11 14.13
C SER A 159 -8.74 -4.66 15.59
N ARG A 160 -7.63 -4.59 16.34
CA ARG A 160 -7.57 -4.08 17.72
C ARG A 160 -7.11 -2.63 17.81
N LEU A 161 -6.50 -2.09 16.75
CA LEU A 161 -6.08 -0.69 16.73
C LEU A 161 -7.31 0.22 16.77
N ASP A 162 -7.26 1.28 17.56
CA ASP A 162 -8.31 2.32 17.61
C ASP A 162 -8.20 3.25 16.39
N LEU A 163 -8.42 2.67 15.22
CA LEU A 163 -8.40 3.40 13.96
C LEU A 163 -9.84 3.77 13.56
N ASN A 164 -10.01 4.98 13.06
CA ASN A 164 -11.30 5.42 12.55
C ASN A 164 -11.63 4.64 11.26
N LEU A 165 -12.51 3.64 11.38
CA LEU A 165 -12.92 2.74 10.31
C LEU A 165 -13.42 3.49 9.07
N ASP A 166 -14.21 4.55 9.26
CA ASP A 166 -14.74 5.34 8.15
C ASP A 166 -13.61 6.04 7.37
N LYS A 167 -12.55 6.44 8.07
CA LYS A 167 -11.37 7.03 7.44
C LYS A 167 -10.48 6.00 6.77
N ILE A 168 -10.29 4.83 7.39
CA ILE A 168 -9.57 3.71 6.76
C ILE A 168 -10.23 3.35 5.44
N ASN A 169 -11.56 3.16 5.44
CA ASN A 169 -12.31 2.78 4.24
C ASN A 169 -12.13 3.79 3.11
N LYS A 170 -12.25 5.09 3.42
CA LYS A 170 -12.02 6.16 2.44
C LYS A 170 -10.60 6.16 1.88
N GLN A 171 -9.60 5.90 2.73
CA GLN A 171 -8.21 5.86 2.30
C GLN A 171 -7.92 4.65 1.40
N LEU A 172 -8.42 3.45 1.76
CA LEU A 172 -8.28 2.25 0.95
C LEU A 172 -8.99 2.39 -0.40
N GLU A 173 -10.19 2.98 -0.44
CA GLU A 173 -10.91 3.26 -1.69
C GLU A 173 -10.16 4.24 -2.61
N ASN A 174 -9.49 5.24 -2.04
CA ASN A 174 -8.66 6.16 -2.82
C ASN A 174 -7.40 5.49 -3.37
N ILE A 175 -6.85 4.49 -2.67
CA ILE A 175 -5.76 3.65 -3.19
C ILE A 175 -6.27 2.78 -4.36
N ASN A 176 -7.50 2.24 -4.27
CA ASN A 176 -8.12 1.43 -5.34
C ASN A 176 -8.26 2.19 -6.67
N LYS A 177 -8.80 3.42 -6.63
CA LYS A 177 -8.98 4.24 -7.85
C LYS A 177 -7.68 4.49 -8.60
N ASN A 178 -6.61 4.80 -7.88
CA ASN A 178 -5.30 5.07 -8.48
C ASN A 178 -4.72 3.84 -9.22
N VAL A 179 -4.99 2.63 -8.73
CA VAL A 179 -4.50 1.38 -9.35
C VAL A 179 -5.32 1.03 -10.60
N ASP A 180 -6.64 1.20 -10.55
CA ASP A 180 -7.52 0.91 -11.69
C ASP A 180 -7.32 1.89 -12.85
N ASP A 181 -7.07 3.16 -12.56
CA ASP A 181 -6.76 4.17 -13.57
C ASP A 181 -5.44 3.86 -14.29
N ILE A 182 -4.45 3.31 -13.59
CA ILE A 182 -3.19 2.85 -14.20
C ILE A 182 -3.43 1.63 -15.08
N LYS A 183 -4.20 0.64 -14.61
CA LYS A 183 -4.53 -0.57 -15.41
C LYS A 183 -5.31 -0.22 -16.68
N LYS A 184 -6.26 0.73 -16.60
CA LYS A 184 -6.98 1.26 -17.77
C LYS A 184 -6.03 1.98 -18.72
N THR A 185 -5.19 2.87 -18.22
CA THR A 185 -4.23 3.61 -19.05
C THR A 185 -3.26 2.67 -19.78
N VAL A 186 -2.79 1.61 -19.13
CA VAL A 186 -1.91 0.60 -19.75
C VAL A 186 -2.65 -0.21 -20.82
N LYS A 187 -3.89 -0.67 -20.55
CA LYS A 187 -4.71 -1.38 -21.53
C LYS A 187 -5.08 -0.51 -22.73
N ASP A 188 -5.45 0.74 -22.49
CA ASP A 188 -5.79 1.70 -23.55
C ASP A 188 -4.56 2.01 -24.41
N ASN A 189 -3.38 2.20 -23.79
CA ASN A 189 -2.14 2.39 -24.54
C ASN A 189 -1.76 1.13 -25.35
N GLN A 190 -1.93 -0.08 -24.82
CA GLN A 190 -1.72 -1.32 -25.60
C GLN A 190 -2.70 -1.43 -26.77
N GLY A 191 -3.97 -1.10 -26.57
CA GLY A 191 -4.98 -1.09 -27.63
C GLY A 191 -4.73 -0.01 -28.69
N ILE A 192 -4.21 1.16 -28.30
CA ILE A 192 -3.78 2.20 -29.24
C ILE A 192 -2.58 1.71 -30.04
N LEU A 193 -1.56 1.12 -29.40
CA LEU A 193 -0.39 0.56 -30.11
C LEU A 193 -0.77 -0.57 -31.07
N GLN A 194 -1.73 -1.43 -30.70
CA GLN A 194 -2.29 -2.45 -31.58
C GLN A 194 -2.99 -1.83 -32.78
N LYS A 195 -3.89 -0.86 -32.58
CA LYS A 195 -4.57 -0.15 -33.67
C LYS A 195 -3.60 0.57 -34.60
N THR A 196 -2.53 1.16 -34.06
CA THR A 196 -1.50 1.82 -34.87
C THR A 196 -0.68 0.80 -35.66
N SER A 197 -0.35 -0.36 -35.07
CA SER A 197 0.34 -1.47 -35.75
C SER A 197 -0.51 -2.08 -36.88
N GLU A 198 -1.79 -2.33 -36.61
CA GLU A 198 -2.74 -2.86 -37.60
C GLU A 198 -2.96 -1.88 -38.76
N SER A 199 -3.04 -0.59 -38.47
CA SER A 199 -3.16 0.45 -39.50
C SER A 199 -1.89 0.53 -40.35
N LEU A 200 -0.69 0.45 -39.75
CA LEU A 200 0.56 0.45 -40.51
C LEU A 200 0.70 -0.79 -41.41
N ASN A 201 0.34 -1.98 -40.92
CA ASN A 201 0.39 -3.20 -41.73
C ASN A 201 -0.61 -3.19 -42.91
N SER A 202 -1.76 -2.53 -42.75
CA SER A 202 -2.74 -2.38 -43.83
C SER A 202 -2.38 -1.30 -44.85
N PHE A 203 -1.43 -0.41 -44.56
CA PHE A 203 -0.89 0.56 -45.53
C PHE A 203 0.22 -0.02 -46.42
N PHE A 204 0.87 -1.11 -46.02
CA PHE A 204 1.96 -1.76 -46.78
C PHE A 204 1.56 -3.10 -47.43
N THR A 205 0.26 -3.46 -47.39
CA THR A 205 -0.35 -4.56 -48.13
C THR A 205 -1.32 -3.99 -49.16
#